data_AF-A0A957XCT6-F1
#
_entry.id   AF-A0A957XCT6-F1
#
_cell.length_a   1.000
_cell.length_b   1.000
_cell.length_c   1.000
_cell.angle_alpha   90.00
_cell.angle_beta   90.00
_cell.angle_gamma   90.00
#
_symmetry.space_group_name_H-M   'P 1'
#
loop_
_entity.id
_entity.type
_entity.pdbx_description
1 polymer ?
#
loop_
_entity_poly.entity_id
_entity_poly.type
_entity_poly.pdbx_seq_one_letter_code
_entity_poly.pdbx_strand_id
1 'polypeptide(L)'
;MKISFERNTEQNSDTIPYFVRIEIGASELDWDRTFRVPVILSHGLMYVVEICGLQIKADTLKELGPLVQSKLISLENMSRMPTYVFITRRSRKLFPVYTIGDKVMAVTPQGISFRHVELAKVRDYLKDYLHQIGLLGPIERGDKLHVRGIHKETLALVRPAFYLKKRALDEKEHEFWAPVFRATDSDTIYVYAASTKHEEPLAQGLEVFHLRHKVANALINDNRLSINLNLRADRLMPDYWERVKSNLTKLSRDMIYEGIKLPMYTCDGLIIALEYRSAEDRYSFYLGEDDDDLGQRVARDLIRRGFIDNPKSVYIQGK
;
A
#
# COMPACT_ATOMS: atom_id res chain seq x y z
N MET A 1 17.04 -1.15 -24.29
CA MET A 1 16.42 -2.36 -23.69
C MET A 1 16.74 -3.65 -24.47
N LYS A 2 17.08 -4.74 -23.77
CA LYS A 2 17.32 -6.10 -24.32
C LYS A 2 16.45 -7.12 -23.58
N ILE A 3 15.86 -8.07 -24.31
CA ILE A 3 15.00 -9.12 -23.76
C ILE A 3 15.59 -10.48 -24.14
N SER A 4 15.67 -11.37 -23.16
CA SER A 4 16.13 -12.75 -23.34
C SER A 4 15.31 -13.71 -22.47
N PHE A 5 15.33 -14.99 -22.82
CA PHE A 5 14.61 -16.03 -22.09
C PHE A 5 15.61 -17.02 -21.50
N GLU A 6 15.49 -17.26 -20.20
CA GLU A 6 16.29 -18.22 -19.46
C GLU A 6 15.38 -19.39 -19.05
N ARG A 7 15.79 -20.63 -19.32
CA ARG A 7 15.02 -21.80 -18.91
C ARG A 7 15.08 -21.94 -17.39
N ASN A 8 13.93 -22.19 -16.78
CA ASN A 8 13.88 -22.50 -15.36
C ASN A 8 14.36 -23.94 -15.11
N THR A 9 15.29 -24.09 -14.17
CA THR A 9 15.85 -25.38 -13.74
C THR A 9 15.49 -25.72 -12.29
N GLU A 10 14.64 -24.91 -11.65
CA GLU A 10 14.21 -25.01 -10.26
C GLU A 10 12.93 -25.87 -10.10
N GLN A 11 12.51 -26.14 -8.85
CA GLN A 11 11.42 -27.08 -8.47
C GLN A 11 10.00 -26.74 -8.98
N ASN A 12 9.82 -25.70 -9.77
CA ASN A 12 8.55 -25.25 -10.33
C ASN A 12 8.58 -25.13 -11.87
N SER A 13 9.55 -25.75 -12.54
CA SER A 13 9.73 -25.69 -13.99
C SER A 13 8.49 -26.08 -14.80
N ASP A 14 7.61 -26.93 -14.27
CA ASP A 14 6.39 -27.35 -14.96
C ASP A 14 5.34 -26.23 -15.04
N THR A 15 5.34 -25.31 -14.07
CA THR A 15 4.40 -24.18 -14.01
C THR A 15 5.05 -22.88 -14.48
N ILE A 16 6.35 -22.72 -14.21
CA ILE A 16 7.18 -21.58 -14.61
C ILE A 16 8.34 -22.11 -15.44
N PRO A 17 8.16 -22.44 -16.73
CA PRO A 17 9.20 -23.07 -17.54
C PRO A 17 10.35 -22.12 -17.92
N TYR A 18 10.12 -20.81 -17.89
CA TYR A 18 11.11 -19.80 -18.30
C TYR A 18 11.04 -18.56 -17.40
N PHE A 19 12.12 -17.79 -17.42
CA PHE A 19 12.16 -16.41 -16.97
C PHE A 19 12.48 -15.49 -18.14
N VAL A 20 11.77 -14.38 -18.23
CA VAL A 20 12.15 -13.27 -19.10
C VAL A 20 13.16 -12.42 -18.36
N ARG A 21 14.37 -12.34 -18.89
CA ARG A 21 15.39 -11.41 -18.44
C ARG A 21 15.32 -10.14 -19.28
N ILE A 22 15.03 -9.03 -18.62
CA ILE A 22 14.88 -7.70 -19.23
C ILE A 22 16.06 -6.85 -18.76
N GLU A 23 16.88 -6.38 -19.69
CA GLU A 23 18.00 -5.48 -19.40
C GLU A 23 17.69 -4.08 -19.96
N ILE A 24 17.72 -3.06 -19.11
CA ILE A 24 17.43 -1.67 -19.48
C ILE A 24 18.73 -0.86 -19.41
N GLY A 25 19.00 -0.05 -20.44
CA GLY A 25 20.26 0.68 -20.57
C GLY A 25 20.43 1.75 -19.49
N ALA A 26 21.68 2.08 -19.16
CA ALA A 26 22.04 2.95 -18.03
C ALA A 26 21.48 4.38 -18.10
N SER A 27 21.00 4.83 -19.26
CA SER A 27 20.43 6.17 -19.47
C SER A 27 18.89 6.23 -19.34
N GLU A 28 18.23 5.09 -19.12
CA GLU A 28 16.78 4.98 -19.34
C GLU A 28 15.93 4.98 -18.05
N LEU A 29 16.44 4.56 -16.86
CA LEU A 29 15.61 4.36 -15.65
C LEU A 29 16.37 4.42 -14.29
N ASP A 30 15.64 4.76 -13.21
CA ASP A 30 16.07 4.81 -11.79
C ASP A 30 15.99 3.45 -11.03
N TRP A 31 15.78 2.33 -11.73
CA TRP A 31 15.54 0.99 -11.13
C TRP A 31 16.71 0.04 -11.40
N ASP A 32 16.65 -1.16 -10.81
CA ASP A 32 17.54 -2.25 -11.19
C ASP A 32 17.54 -2.41 -12.71
N ARG A 33 18.73 -2.49 -13.29
CA ARG A 33 18.91 -2.53 -14.74
C ARG A 33 18.54 -3.89 -15.33
N THR A 34 18.23 -4.86 -14.48
CA THR A 34 17.94 -6.23 -14.89
C THR A 34 16.76 -6.75 -14.08
N PHE A 35 15.72 -7.17 -14.79
CA PHE A 35 14.54 -7.80 -14.21
C PHE A 35 14.48 -9.26 -14.63
N ARG A 36 14.04 -10.12 -13.72
CA ARG A 36 13.79 -11.54 -13.97
C ARG A 36 12.32 -11.83 -13.72
N VAL A 37 11.52 -11.83 -14.78
CA VAL A 37 10.06 -11.96 -14.71
C VAL A 37 9.65 -13.41 -15.03
N PRO A 38 8.89 -14.09 -14.16
CA PRO A 38 8.46 -15.47 -14.43
C PRO A 38 7.52 -15.56 -15.64
N VAL A 39 7.73 -16.56 -16.49
CA VAL A 39 6.82 -16.96 -17.57
C VAL A 39 6.01 -18.14 -17.08
N ILE A 40 4.69 -17.98 -16.96
CA ILE A 40 3.76 -19.01 -16.50
C ILE A 40 3.15 -19.72 -17.70
N LEU A 41 3.05 -21.04 -17.66
CA LEU A 41 2.28 -21.80 -18.64
C LEU A 41 0.81 -21.87 -18.20
N SER A 42 -0.09 -21.30 -19.00
CA SER A 42 -1.53 -21.30 -18.69
C SER A 42 -2.26 -22.48 -19.33
N HIS A 43 -3.46 -22.80 -18.82
CA HIS A 43 -4.31 -23.85 -19.37
C HIS A 43 -4.63 -23.54 -20.85
N GLY A 44 -4.11 -24.38 -21.76
CA GLY A 44 -4.11 -24.12 -23.21
C GLY A 44 -2.72 -23.92 -23.83
N LEU A 45 -1.63 -24.16 -23.08
CA LEU A 45 -0.23 -24.09 -23.55
C LEU A 45 0.25 -22.69 -23.98
N MET A 46 -0.46 -21.63 -23.59
CA MET A 46 0.00 -20.25 -23.80
C MET A 46 0.99 -19.83 -22.72
N TYR A 47 2.04 -19.12 -23.14
CA TYR A 47 2.97 -18.44 -22.25
C TYR A 47 2.36 -17.13 -21.76
N VAL A 48 2.41 -16.92 -20.45
CA VAL A 48 1.85 -15.73 -19.79
C VAL A 48 2.93 -15.05 -18.94
N VAL A 49 3.06 -13.75 -19.11
CA VAL A 49 3.93 -12.89 -18.28
C VAL A 49 3.06 -11.79 -17.69
N GLU A 50 3.28 -11.47 -16.42
CA GLU A 50 2.65 -10.32 -15.77
C GLU A 50 3.70 -9.23 -15.52
N ILE A 51 3.45 -8.02 -16.04
CA ILE A 51 4.31 -6.85 -15.84
C ILE A 51 3.46 -5.73 -15.27
N CYS A 52 3.75 -5.32 -14.03
CA CYS A 52 3.02 -4.29 -13.30
C CYS A 52 1.50 -4.55 -13.27
N GLY A 53 1.09 -5.82 -13.19
CA GLY A 53 -0.31 -6.26 -13.22
C GLY A 53 -0.92 -6.44 -14.60
N LEU A 54 -0.23 -6.04 -15.67
CA LEU A 54 -0.69 -6.24 -17.04
C LEU A 54 -0.26 -7.63 -17.52
N GLN A 55 -1.24 -8.45 -17.89
CA GLN A 55 -0.99 -9.76 -18.47
C GLN A 55 -0.66 -9.66 -19.96
N ILE A 56 0.42 -10.33 -20.34
CA ILE A 56 0.88 -10.49 -21.73
C ILE A 56 0.82 -11.98 -22.02
N LYS A 57 0.19 -12.35 -23.15
CA LYS A 57 -0.03 -13.74 -23.54
C LYS A 57 0.48 -13.96 -24.96
N ALA A 58 1.12 -15.10 -25.20
CA ALA A 58 1.59 -15.52 -26.51
C ALA A 58 1.61 -17.04 -26.61
N ASP A 59 1.47 -17.56 -27.83
CA ASP A 59 1.55 -19.00 -28.09
C ASP A 59 3.00 -19.49 -28.12
N THR A 60 3.94 -18.59 -28.44
CA THR A 60 5.38 -18.90 -28.50
C THR A 60 6.24 -17.88 -27.75
N LEU A 61 7.43 -18.30 -27.29
CA LEU A 61 8.42 -17.38 -26.70
C LEU A 61 8.91 -16.32 -27.70
N LYS A 62 8.96 -16.66 -29.00
CA LYS A 62 9.38 -15.76 -30.06
C LYS A 62 8.43 -14.57 -30.21
N GLU A 63 7.12 -14.79 -30.05
CA GLU A 63 6.10 -13.75 -30.06
C GLU A 63 6.03 -13.00 -28.73
N LEU A 64 6.27 -13.69 -27.60
CA LEU A 64 6.22 -13.11 -26.27
C LEU A 64 7.23 -11.97 -26.11
N GLY A 65 8.45 -12.12 -26.63
CA GLY A 65 9.53 -11.13 -26.47
C GLY A 65 9.15 -9.73 -26.97
N PRO A 66 8.74 -9.57 -28.25
CA PRO A 66 8.27 -8.29 -28.78
C PRO A 66 7.07 -7.70 -28.02
N LEU A 67 6.14 -8.54 -27.54
CA LEU A 67 4.98 -8.08 -26.77
C LEU A 67 5.40 -7.55 -25.39
N VAL A 68 6.35 -8.22 -24.72
CA VAL A 68 6.96 -7.74 -23.48
C VAL A 68 7.63 -6.39 -23.72
N GLN A 69 8.43 -6.24 -24.78
CA GLN A 69 9.10 -4.99 -25.12
C GLN A 69 8.11 -3.84 -25.32
N SER A 70 7.10 -4.06 -26.17
CA SER A 70 6.06 -3.07 -26.45
C SER A 70 5.33 -2.66 -25.17
N LYS A 71 5.05 -3.62 -24.28
CA LYS A 71 4.39 -3.35 -23.01
C LYS A 71 5.24 -2.51 -22.07
N LEU A 72 6.53 -2.83 -21.95
CA LEU A 72 7.47 -2.06 -21.11
C LEU A 72 7.59 -0.62 -21.61
N ILE A 73 7.74 -0.42 -22.92
CA ILE A 73 7.78 0.92 -23.53
C ILE A 73 6.49 1.68 -23.22
N SER A 74 5.32 1.02 -23.27
CA SER A 74 4.04 1.68 -22.95
C SER A 74 3.85 2.02 -21.46
N LEU A 75 4.62 1.38 -20.58
CA LEU A 75 4.62 1.64 -19.13
C LEU A 75 5.67 2.68 -18.74
N GLU A 76 6.61 2.99 -19.62
CA GLU A 76 7.61 4.02 -19.36
C GLU A 76 6.94 5.40 -19.46
N ASN A 77 7.18 6.23 -18.45
CA ASN A 77 6.77 7.63 -18.48
C ASN A 77 7.87 8.49 -17.87
N MET A 78 8.32 9.52 -18.59
CA MET A 78 9.44 10.38 -18.21
C MET A 78 10.69 9.56 -17.81
N SER A 79 11.00 8.52 -18.59
CA SER A 79 12.15 7.63 -18.33
C SER A 79 12.08 7.01 -16.92
N ARG A 80 10.87 6.59 -16.52
CA ARG A 80 10.59 5.92 -15.24
C ARG A 80 9.58 4.80 -15.41
N MET A 81 9.79 3.74 -14.64
CA MET A 81 8.79 2.69 -14.44
C MET A 81 7.86 3.04 -13.28
N PRO A 82 6.63 2.48 -13.26
CA PRO A 82 5.67 2.74 -12.19
C PRO A 82 6.18 2.25 -10.84
N THR A 83 6.05 3.07 -9.81
CA THR A 83 6.32 2.70 -8.41
C THR A 83 5.14 1.97 -7.78
N TYR A 84 3.93 2.40 -8.14
CA TYR A 84 2.68 1.79 -7.73
C TYR A 84 1.75 1.61 -8.91
N VAL A 85 0.67 0.88 -8.68
CA VAL A 85 -0.47 0.84 -9.57
C VAL A 85 -1.73 0.99 -8.74
N PHE A 86 -2.64 1.88 -9.17
CA PHE A 86 -4.00 1.87 -8.68
C PHE A 86 -4.85 0.89 -9.49
N ILE A 87 -5.64 0.09 -8.79
CA ILE A 87 -6.42 -1.02 -9.35
C ILE A 87 -7.87 -0.87 -8.95
N THR A 88 -8.77 -0.91 -9.92
CA THR A 88 -10.21 -1.03 -9.69
C THR A 88 -10.56 -2.51 -9.48
N ARG A 89 -11.33 -2.86 -8.45
CA ARG A 89 -11.59 -4.27 -8.11
C ARG A 89 -12.52 -4.94 -9.13
N ARG A 90 -13.58 -4.26 -9.56
CA ARG A 90 -14.61 -4.76 -10.47
C ARG A 90 -14.16 -4.70 -11.92
N SER A 91 -13.73 -3.52 -12.39
CA SER A 91 -13.33 -3.35 -13.80
C SER A 91 -11.91 -3.82 -14.10
N ARG A 92 -11.12 -4.15 -13.06
CA ARG A 92 -9.71 -4.62 -13.15
C ARG A 92 -8.84 -3.70 -14.00
N LYS A 93 -9.18 -2.40 -14.03
CA LYS A 93 -8.41 -1.37 -14.72
C LYS A 93 -7.23 -0.97 -13.84
N LEU A 94 -6.10 -0.79 -14.50
CA LEU A 94 -4.83 -0.46 -13.88
C LEU A 94 -4.44 0.96 -14.27
N PHE A 95 -3.98 1.73 -13.29
CA PHE A 95 -3.51 3.09 -13.45
C PHE A 95 -2.11 3.17 -12.86
N PRO A 96 -1.07 3.14 -13.70
CA PRO A 96 0.32 3.28 -13.25
C PRO A 96 0.54 4.58 -12.49
N VAL A 97 1.33 4.50 -11.43
CA VAL A 97 1.69 5.64 -10.58
C VAL A 97 3.21 5.76 -10.54
N TYR A 98 3.72 6.94 -10.87
CA TYR A 98 5.14 7.26 -10.98
C TYR A 98 5.54 8.17 -9.82
N THR A 99 6.77 7.97 -9.31
CA THR A 99 7.39 8.88 -8.33
C THR A 99 8.43 9.72 -9.03
N ILE A 100 8.30 11.05 -8.93
CA ILE A 100 9.11 12.05 -9.66
C ILE A 100 9.51 13.15 -8.68
N GLY A 101 10.76 13.09 -8.21
CA GLY A 101 11.22 13.92 -7.10
C GLY A 101 10.35 13.66 -5.85
N ASP A 102 9.78 14.73 -5.31
CA ASP A 102 8.90 14.75 -4.14
C ASP A 102 7.43 14.38 -4.43
N LYS A 103 7.07 14.25 -5.71
CA LYS A 103 5.68 14.09 -6.15
C LYS A 103 5.41 12.69 -6.67
N VAL A 104 4.20 12.23 -6.45
CA VAL A 104 3.61 11.08 -7.15
C VAL A 104 2.67 11.56 -8.24
N MET A 105 2.56 10.78 -9.31
CA MET A 105 1.73 11.11 -10.46
C MET A 105 1.03 9.86 -11.00
N ALA A 106 -0.26 9.95 -11.29
CA ALA A 106 -1.01 8.95 -12.04
C ALA A 106 -1.47 9.55 -13.38
N VAL A 107 -1.43 8.76 -14.45
CA VAL A 107 -1.84 9.19 -15.80
C VAL A 107 -2.94 8.27 -16.31
N THR A 108 -4.02 8.85 -16.82
CA THR A 108 -5.11 8.09 -17.44
C THR A 108 -4.73 7.64 -18.86
N PRO A 109 -5.39 6.63 -19.43
CA PRO A 109 -5.18 6.25 -20.82
C PRO A 109 -5.39 7.40 -21.83
N GLN A 110 -6.19 8.41 -21.47
CA GLN A 110 -6.46 9.61 -22.26
C GLN A 110 -5.39 10.71 -22.07
N GLY A 111 -4.36 10.49 -21.26
CA GLY A 111 -3.27 11.44 -21.02
C GLY A 111 -3.53 12.47 -19.92
N ILE A 112 -4.64 12.37 -19.18
CA ILE A 112 -4.89 13.26 -18.03
C ILE A 112 -3.96 12.87 -16.90
N SER A 113 -3.24 13.84 -16.34
CA SER A 113 -2.29 13.61 -15.26
C SER A 113 -2.78 14.21 -13.93
N PHE A 114 -2.66 13.43 -12.86
CA PHE A 114 -2.92 13.86 -11.50
C PHE A 114 -1.62 13.79 -10.71
N ARG A 115 -1.19 14.91 -10.13
CA ARG A 115 0.11 15.00 -9.44
C ARG A 115 -0.04 15.66 -8.08
N HIS A 116 0.60 15.08 -7.06
CA HIS A 116 0.64 15.63 -5.71
C HIS A 116 1.84 15.09 -4.94
N VAL A 117 2.23 15.74 -3.84
CA VAL A 117 3.25 15.21 -2.89
C VAL A 117 2.71 14.06 -2.02
N GLU A 118 1.43 13.70 -2.18
CA GLU A 118 0.76 12.68 -1.38
C GLU A 118 0.04 11.69 -2.28
N LEU A 119 0.34 10.41 -2.10
CA LEU A 119 -0.32 9.33 -2.84
C LEU A 119 -1.83 9.31 -2.61
N ALA A 120 -2.26 9.68 -1.39
CA ALA A 120 -3.67 9.81 -1.01
C ALA A 120 -4.43 10.77 -1.94
N LYS A 121 -3.87 11.98 -2.15
CA LYS A 121 -4.48 13.02 -2.98
C LYS A 121 -4.52 12.63 -4.45
N VAL A 122 -3.45 12.03 -4.98
CA VAL A 122 -3.47 11.51 -6.35
C VAL A 122 -4.54 10.42 -6.50
N ARG A 123 -4.70 9.53 -5.52
CA ARG A 123 -5.77 8.52 -5.51
C ARG A 123 -7.15 9.18 -5.50
N ASP A 124 -7.35 10.22 -4.69
CA ASP A 124 -8.64 10.90 -4.60
C ASP A 124 -8.98 11.65 -5.89
N TYR A 125 -8.05 12.43 -6.46
CA TYR A 125 -8.28 13.10 -7.75
C TYR A 125 -8.60 12.10 -8.86
N LEU A 126 -7.86 11.00 -8.93
CA LEU A 126 -8.13 9.95 -9.90
C LEU A 126 -9.50 9.31 -9.62
N LYS A 127 -9.82 8.97 -8.37
CA LYS A 127 -11.11 8.37 -7.97
C LYS A 127 -12.27 9.27 -8.40
N ASP A 128 -12.21 10.56 -8.10
CA ASP A 128 -13.27 11.52 -8.41
C ASP A 128 -13.46 11.64 -9.93
N TYR A 129 -12.37 11.74 -10.68
CA TYR A 129 -12.41 11.70 -12.14
C TYR A 129 -13.03 10.39 -12.67
N LEU A 130 -12.64 9.24 -12.13
CA LEU A 130 -13.16 7.95 -12.56
C LEU A 130 -14.64 7.75 -12.22
N HIS A 131 -15.15 8.39 -11.16
CA HIS A 131 -16.59 8.49 -10.90
C HIS A 131 -17.28 9.39 -11.93
N GLN A 132 -16.71 10.55 -12.24
CA GLN A 132 -17.26 11.49 -13.21
C GLN A 132 -17.44 10.87 -14.60
N ILE A 133 -16.48 10.04 -15.04
CA ILE A 133 -16.58 9.32 -16.33
C ILE A 133 -17.32 7.98 -16.23
N GLY A 134 -17.89 7.66 -15.06
CA GLY A 134 -18.69 6.45 -14.84
C GLY A 134 -17.90 5.13 -14.69
N LEU A 135 -16.57 5.15 -14.71
CA LEU A 135 -15.76 3.92 -14.64
C LEU A 135 -15.85 3.22 -13.28
N LEU A 136 -15.97 3.97 -12.18
CA LEU A 136 -16.17 3.43 -10.83
C LEU A 136 -17.64 3.25 -10.46
N GLY A 137 -18.58 3.70 -11.31
CA GLY A 137 -19.99 3.81 -10.95
C GLY A 137 -20.27 4.97 -9.98
N PRO A 138 -21.47 5.05 -9.37
CA PRO A 138 -21.83 6.14 -8.44
C PRO A 138 -21.05 6.09 -7.13
N ILE A 139 -20.76 7.24 -6.52
CA ILE A 139 -19.85 7.40 -5.36
C ILE A 139 -20.23 6.50 -4.17
N GLU A 140 -21.52 6.32 -3.88
CA GLU A 140 -22.00 5.57 -2.71
C GLU A 140 -21.93 4.04 -2.85
N ARG A 141 -21.95 3.52 -4.07
CA ARG A 141 -21.96 2.06 -4.38
C ARG A 141 -20.82 1.62 -5.31
N GLY A 142 -19.92 2.56 -5.57
CA GLY A 142 -18.89 2.45 -6.59
C GLY A 142 -17.73 1.58 -6.18
N ASP A 143 -16.97 1.18 -7.19
CA ASP A 143 -15.74 0.42 -7.00
C ASP A 143 -14.66 1.27 -6.31
N LYS A 144 -13.74 0.63 -5.58
CA LYS A 144 -12.66 1.31 -4.84
C LYS A 144 -11.34 1.20 -5.60
N LEU A 145 -10.52 2.24 -5.52
CA LEU A 145 -9.13 2.19 -5.97
C LEU A 145 -8.24 1.58 -4.89
N HIS A 146 -7.69 0.41 -5.20
CA HIS A 146 -6.69 -0.25 -4.39
C HIS A 146 -5.29 0.12 -4.89
N VAL A 147 -4.29 0.19 -4.01
CA VAL A 147 -2.89 0.32 -4.43
C VAL A 147 -2.17 -1.02 -4.36
N ARG A 148 -1.24 -1.21 -5.29
CA ARG A 148 -0.20 -2.24 -5.25
C ARG A 148 1.15 -1.59 -5.50
N GLY A 149 2.18 -2.11 -4.86
CA GLY A 149 3.57 -1.79 -5.20
C GLY A 149 4.01 -2.62 -6.39
N ILE A 150 5.13 -2.24 -6.99
CA ILE A 150 5.78 -3.01 -8.05
C ILE A 150 7.10 -3.57 -7.50
N HIS A 151 7.30 -4.89 -7.62
CA HIS A 151 8.52 -5.56 -7.19
C HIS A 151 9.69 -5.11 -8.08
N LYS A 152 10.80 -4.69 -7.48
CA LYS A 152 11.92 -4.08 -8.22
C LYS A 152 12.70 -5.06 -9.10
N GLU A 153 12.69 -6.35 -8.77
CA GLU A 153 13.43 -7.35 -9.56
C GLU A 153 12.56 -8.12 -10.54
N THR A 154 11.24 -8.19 -10.31
CA THR A 154 10.34 -9.08 -11.07
C THR A 154 9.18 -8.36 -11.73
N LEU A 155 9.01 -7.05 -11.47
CA LEU A 155 7.89 -6.22 -11.93
C LEU A 155 6.49 -6.74 -11.53
N ALA A 156 6.42 -7.73 -10.64
CA ALA A 156 5.17 -8.27 -10.15
C ALA A 156 4.44 -7.29 -9.21
N LEU A 157 3.12 -7.42 -9.10
CA LEU A 157 2.35 -6.66 -8.12
C LEU A 157 2.64 -7.15 -6.69
N VAL A 158 3.01 -6.22 -5.81
CA VAL A 158 3.22 -6.48 -4.39
C VAL A 158 2.04 -5.92 -3.60
N ARG A 159 1.48 -6.72 -2.70
CA ARG A 159 0.46 -6.27 -1.76
C ARG A 159 1.11 -5.50 -0.61
N PRO A 160 0.55 -4.36 -0.18
CA PRO A 160 0.98 -3.73 1.06
C PRO A 160 0.76 -4.66 2.25
N ALA A 161 1.74 -4.74 3.15
CA ALA A 161 1.61 -5.45 4.42
C ALA A 161 0.61 -4.73 5.35
N PHE A 162 0.68 -3.39 5.36
CA PHE A 162 -0.26 -2.50 6.03
C PHE A 162 -0.16 -1.10 5.43
N TYR A 163 -0.83 -0.12 6.03
CA TYR A 163 -0.77 1.27 5.63
C TYR A 163 -0.44 2.16 6.82
N LEU A 164 0.36 3.20 6.59
CA LEU A 164 0.44 4.33 7.51
C LEU A 164 -0.63 5.34 7.11
N LYS A 165 -1.46 5.73 8.08
CA LYS A 165 -2.58 6.65 7.85
C LYS A 165 -2.58 7.73 8.90
N LYS A 166 -2.55 8.99 8.45
CA LYS A 166 -2.81 10.15 9.31
C LYS A 166 -4.30 10.28 9.52
N ARG A 167 -4.69 10.61 10.75
CA ARG A 167 -6.03 11.11 11.03
C ARG A 167 -6.02 12.62 10.91
N ALA A 168 -6.87 13.15 10.04
CA ALA A 168 -7.16 14.57 10.02
C ALA A 168 -7.83 14.94 11.35
N LEU A 169 -7.22 15.88 12.09
CA LEU A 169 -7.76 16.41 13.34
C LEU A 169 -8.94 17.36 13.12
N ASP A 170 -9.01 17.97 11.95
CA ASP A 170 -10.08 18.85 11.48
C ASP A 170 -10.16 18.80 9.95
N GLU A 171 -11.06 19.59 9.36
CA GLU A 171 -11.24 19.69 7.90
C GLU A 171 -10.05 20.32 7.17
N LYS A 172 -9.15 21.02 7.90
CA LYS A 172 -8.02 21.73 7.34
C LYS A 172 -6.79 20.84 7.21
N GLU A 173 -6.70 19.77 7.99
CA GLU A 173 -5.59 18.82 7.89
C GLU A 173 -5.66 17.95 6.62
N HIS A 174 -4.59 17.96 5.83
CA HIS A 174 -4.46 17.07 4.69
C HIS A 174 -4.37 15.58 5.13
N GLU A 175 -5.14 14.73 4.44
CA GLU A 175 -5.08 13.28 4.62
C GLU A 175 -3.75 12.71 4.11
N PHE A 176 -2.95 12.14 5.01
CA PHE A 176 -1.80 11.32 4.62
C PHE A 176 -2.16 9.83 4.64
N TRP A 177 -1.76 9.12 3.59
CA TRP A 177 -1.89 7.67 3.47
C TRP A 177 -0.75 7.13 2.62
N ALA A 178 -0.03 6.15 3.15
CA ALA A 178 1.08 5.52 2.46
C ALA A 178 1.09 3.99 2.68
N PRO A 179 1.15 3.17 1.62
CA PRO A 179 1.30 1.72 1.74
C PRO A 179 2.70 1.33 2.21
N VAL A 180 2.77 0.38 3.14
CA VAL A 180 4.01 -0.22 3.60
C VAL A 180 4.19 -1.58 2.94
N PHE A 181 5.39 -1.85 2.43
CA PHE A 181 5.74 -3.09 1.75
C PHE A 181 6.87 -3.81 2.46
N ARG A 182 6.95 -5.12 2.25
CA ARG A 182 8.15 -5.89 2.54
C ARG A 182 9.14 -5.70 1.39
N ALA A 183 10.41 -5.48 1.71
CA ALA A 183 11.47 -5.39 0.72
C ALA A 183 11.76 -6.76 0.08
N THR A 184 12.52 -6.75 -1.01
CA THR A 184 12.86 -7.96 -1.78
C THR A 184 13.75 -8.91 -0.99
N ASP A 185 14.64 -8.36 -0.16
CA ASP A 185 15.43 -9.09 0.84
C ASP A 185 14.59 -9.85 1.87
N SER A 186 13.29 -9.53 1.98
CA SER A 186 12.39 -10.05 3.00
C SER A 186 12.79 -9.77 4.46
N ASP A 187 13.83 -8.97 4.68
CA ASP A 187 14.42 -8.65 5.98
C ASP A 187 14.08 -7.23 6.44
N THR A 188 13.53 -6.40 5.55
CA THR A 188 13.07 -5.06 5.88
C THR A 188 11.64 -4.78 5.42
N ILE A 189 10.99 -3.82 6.07
CA ILE A 189 9.82 -3.13 5.54
C ILE A 189 10.16 -1.71 5.15
N TYR A 190 9.45 -1.18 4.15
CA TYR A 190 9.66 0.17 3.67
C TYR A 190 8.38 0.89 3.27
N VAL A 191 8.46 2.21 3.27
CA VAL A 191 7.43 3.13 2.80
C VAL A 191 8.06 4.37 2.21
N TYR A 192 7.44 4.93 1.16
CA TYR A 192 7.80 6.24 0.67
C TYR A 192 6.88 7.28 1.31
N ALA A 193 7.48 8.22 2.04
CA ALA A 193 6.79 9.29 2.76
C ALA A 193 7.75 10.48 2.92
N ALA A 194 7.22 11.71 3.04
CA ALA A 194 8.07 12.90 3.15
C ALA A 194 9.18 12.92 2.07
N SER A 195 8.78 12.66 0.81
CA SER A 195 9.65 12.70 -0.37
C SER A 195 10.80 11.69 -0.41
N THR A 196 10.86 10.75 0.54
CA THR A 196 12.00 9.82 0.70
C THR A 196 11.54 8.41 1.07
N LYS A 197 12.44 7.43 0.90
CA LYS A 197 12.23 6.05 1.34
C LYS A 197 12.61 5.93 2.82
N HIS A 198 11.72 5.38 3.63
CA HIS A 198 11.97 5.03 5.03
C HIS A 198 11.92 3.53 5.16
N GLU A 199 12.90 2.96 5.85
CA GLU A 199 13.04 1.52 6.03
C GLU A 199 13.30 1.13 7.47
N GLU A 200 12.85 -0.06 7.82
CA GLU A 200 13.05 -0.68 9.13
C GLU A 200 13.30 -2.18 8.97
N PRO A 201 14.34 -2.74 9.63
CA PRO A 201 14.53 -4.19 9.72
C PRO A 201 13.34 -4.87 10.40
N LEU A 202 13.03 -6.10 10.00
CA LEU A 202 12.01 -6.90 10.69
C LEU A 202 12.46 -7.20 12.13
N ALA A 203 11.57 -6.92 13.08
CA ALA A 203 11.77 -7.08 14.51
C ALA A 203 10.53 -7.71 15.15
N GLN A 204 10.09 -8.86 14.61
CA GLN A 204 8.94 -9.64 15.09
C GLN A 204 7.63 -8.84 15.28
N GLY A 205 7.43 -7.76 14.53
CA GLY A 205 6.25 -6.90 14.59
C GLY A 205 6.54 -5.50 15.15
N LEU A 206 7.60 -5.33 15.96
CA LEU A 206 7.98 -4.02 16.51
C LEU A 206 8.38 -3.02 15.44
N GLU A 207 8.85 -3.50 14.28
CA GLU A 207 9.21 -2.66 13.14
C GLU A 207 8.04 -1.77 12.67
N VAL A 208 6.79 -2.17 12.92
CA VAL A 208 5.61 -1.35 12.62
C VAL A 208 5.64 -0.03 13.39
N PHE A 209 5.98 -0.08 14.68
CA PHE A 209 6.01 1.10 15.54
C PHE A 209 7.25 1.95 15.25
N HIS A 210 8.41 1.33 15.02
CA HIS A 210 9.64 2.04 14.66
C HIS A 210 9.50 2.78 13.33
N LEU A 211 9.04 2.10 12.27
CA LEU A 211 8.83 2.72 10.97
C LEU A 211 7.78 3.84 11.05
N ARG A 212 6.68 3.61 11.78
CA ARG A 212 5.65 4.62 12.01
C ARG A 212 6.23 5.85 12.73
N HIS A 213 7.07 5.67 13.74
CA HIS A 213 7.71 6.78 14.44
C HIS A 213 8.66 7.56 13.53
N LYS A 214 9.51 6.87 12.76
CA LYS A 214 10.40 7.48 11.75
C LYS A 214 9.63 8.35 10.75
N VAL A 215 8.57 7.80 10.18
CA VAL A 215 7.72 8.51 9.20
C VAL A 215 6.97 9.66 9.85
N ALA A 216 6.45 9.50 11.06
CA ALA A 216 5.77 10.57 11.78
C ALA A 216 6.71 11.77 12.02
N ASN A 217 7.95 11.52 12.45
CA ASN A 217 8.95 12.58 12.63
C ASN A 217 9.30 13.26 11.31
N ALA A 218 9.47 12.49 10.23
CA ALA A 218 9.70 13.07 8.90
C ALA A 218 8.55 13.98 8.45
N LEU A 219 7.30 13.55 8.66
CA LEU A 219 6.13 14.38 8.35
C LEU A 219 6.00 15.61 9.25
N ILE A 220 6.42 15.53 10.52
CA ILE A 220 6.48 16.69 11.43
C ILE A 220 7.50 17.71 10.92
N ASN A 221 8.70 17.25 10.56
CA ASN A 221 9.76 18.12 10.02
C ASN A 221 9.32 18.82 8.71
N ASP A 222 8.50 18.15 7.91
CA ASP A 222 7.90 18.70 6.68
C ASP A 222 6.65 19.57 6.94
N ASN A 223 6.24 19.79 8.20
CA ASN A 223 4.99 20.48 8.59
C ASN A 223 3.70 19.84 8.04
N ARG A 224 3.73 18.53 7.79
CA ARG A 224 2.60 17.73 7.27
C ARG A 224 1.87 16.93 8.36
N LEU A 225 2.48 16.80 9.52
CA LEU A 225 1.92 16.18 10.71
C LEU A 225 2.20 17.09 11.92
N SER A 226 1.18 17.33 12.75
CA SER A 226 1.29 18.18 13.95
C SER A 226 1.71 17.38 15.17
N ILE A 227 1.11 16.19 15.35
CA ILE A 227 1.33 15.32 16.51
C ILE A 227 1.74 13.94 16.01
N ASN A 228 2.82 13.38 16.57
CA ASN A 228 3.36 12.08 16.17
C ASN A 228 2.27 10.99 16.19
N LEU A 229 1.49 10.92 17.26
CA LEU A 229 0.39 9.96 17.50
C LEU A 229 -0.82 10.08 16.55
N ASN A 230 -0.86 11.09 15.68
CA ASN A 230 -1.89 11.17 14.63
C ASN A 230 -1.61 10.21 13.47
N LEU A 231 -0.38 9.72 13.32
CA LEU A 231 -0.03 8.68 12.37
C LEU A 231 -0.17 7.31 13.00
N ARG A 232 -0.94 6.41 12.36
CA ARG A 232 -1.18 5.05 12.84
C ARG A 232 -0.90 4.00 11.77
N ALA A 233 -0.64 2.77 12.21
CA ALA A 233 -0.76 1.60 11.37
C ALA A 233 -2.25 1.22 11.20
N ASP A 234 -2.71 1.17 9.95
CA ASP A 234 -4.08 0.87 9.55
C ASP A 234 -4.06 -0.34 8.61
N ARG A 235 -5.09 -1.18 8.73
CA ARG A 235 -5.26 -2.39 7.90
C ARG A 235 -4.04 -3.30 7.83
N LEU A 236 -3.49 -3.67 8.98
CA LEU A 236 -2.55 -4.77 9.08
C LEU A 236 -3.21 -6.08 8.63
N MET A 237 -2.45 -6.88 7.88
CA MET A 237 -2.83 -8.25 7.53
C MET A 237 -2.80 -9.16 8.79
N PRO A 238 -3.58 -10.26 8.81
CA PRO A 238 -3.66 -11.13 9.99
C PRO A 238 -2.32 -11.72 10.44
N ASP A 239 -1.48 -12.16 9.50
CA ASP A 239 -0.13 -12.66 9.76
C ASP A 239 0.76 -11.59 10.41
N TYR A 240 0.65 -10.35 9.95
CA TYR A 240 1.38 -9.22 10.52
C TYR A 240 0.86 -8.85 11.92
N TRP A 241 -0.45 -8.91 12.13
CA TRP A 241 -1.05 -8.68 13.44
C TRP A 241 -0.56 -9.69 14.47
N GLU A 242 -0.54 -10.99 14.15
CA GLU A 242 -0.08 -12.01 15.12
C GLU A 242 1.38 -11.81 15.54
N ARG A 243 2.24 -11.35 14.62
CA ARG A 243 3.61 -10.92 14.96
C ARG A 243 3.60 -9.75 15.95
N VAL A 244 2.90 -8.65 15.60
CA VAL A 244 2.84 -7.47 16.48
C VAL A 244 2.32 -7.83 17.86
N LYS A 245 1.21 -8.58 17.93
CA LYS A 245 0.55 -9.02 19.15
C LYS A 245 1.48 -9.74 20.13
N SER A 246 2.47 -10.49 19.63
CA SER A 246 3.44 -11.19 20.48
C SER A 246 4.30 -10.26 21.34
N ASN A 247 4.40 -8.98 20.98
CA ASN A 247 5.15 -7.95 21.72
C ASN A 247 4.24 -7.02 22.53
N LEU A 248 2.93 -7.25 22.52
CA LEU A 248 1.95 -6.40 23.19
C LEU A 248 1.53 -7.00 24.53
N THR A 249 1.49 -6.17 25.58
CA THR A 249 0.88 -6.56 26.86
C THR A 249 -0.59 -6.15 26.83
N LYS A 250 -1.51 -7.12 26.90
CA LYS A 250 -2.94 -6.84 26.97
C LYS A 250 -3.29 -6.16 28.29
N LEU A 251 -4.04 -5.07 28.24
CA LEU A 251 -4.57 -4.40 29.43
C LEU A 251 -5.83 -5.12 29.92
N SER A 252 -6.11 -5.02 31.23
CA SER A 252 -7.30 -5.63 31.86
C SER A 252 -8.62 -4.94 31.49
N ARG A 253 -8.54 -3.82 30.76
CA ARG A 253 -9.66 -2.98 30.34
C ARG A 253 -9.74 -2.94 28.82
N ASP A 254 -10.96 -2.81 28.32
CA ASP A 254 -11.26 -2.62 26.90
C ASP A 254 -11.89 -1.25 26.70
N MET A 255 -11.74 -0.69 25.50
CA MET A 255 -12.49 0.47 25.09
C MET A 255 -13.80 0.03 24.41
N ILE A 256 -14.89 0.73 24.69
CA ILE A 256 -16.23 0.39 24.20
C ILE A 256 -16.81 1.57 23.43
N TYR A 257 -17.47 1.27 22.31
CA TYR A 257 -18.40 2.18 21.64
C TYR A 257 -19.57 1.38 21.06
N GLU A 258 -20.82 1.83 21.25
CA GLU A 258 -22.02 1.17 20.69
C GLU A 258 -22.06 -0.37 20.92
N GLY A 259 -21.61 -0.82 22.10
CA GLY A 259 -21.52 -2.25 22.45
C GLY A 259 -20.35 -3.02 21.80
N ILE A 260 -19.58 -2.39 20.92
CA ILE A 260 -18.37 -2.96 20.31
C ILE A 260 -17.18 -2.78 21.25
N LYS A 261 -16.49 -3.88 21.54
CA LYS A 261 -15.26 -3.87 22.34
C LYS A 261 -14.03 -3.76 21.46
N LEU A 262 -13.16 -2.83 21.82
CA LEU A 262 -11.82 -2.63 21.27
C LEU A 262 -10.81 -3.07 22.32
N PRO A 263 -10.15 -4.23 22.15
CA PRO A 263 -9.13 -4.69 23.08
C PRO A 263 -8.01 -3.66 23.20
N MET A 264 -7.59 -3.38 24.44
CA MET A 264 -6.49 -2.45 24.71
C MET A 264 -5.20 -3.18 25.07
N TYR A 265 -4.09 -2.61 24.65
CA TYR A 265 -2.75 -3.13 24.86
C TYR A 265 -1.79 -1.99 25.22
N THR A 266 -0.61 -2.35 25.69
CA THR A 266 0.53 -1.43 25.84
C THR A 266 1.80 -2.02 25.23
N CYS A 267 2.66 -1.13 24.71
CA CYS A 267 3.99 -1.41 24.20
C CYS A 267 4.85 -0.16 24.40
N ASP A 268 5.99 -0.28 25.09
CA ASP A 268 6.93 0.83 25.32
C ASP A 268 6.29 2.14 25.78
N GLY A 269 5.32 2.05 26.71
CA GLY A 269 4.61 3.21 27.25
C GLY A 269 3.49 3.77 26.36
N LEU A 270 3.31 3.27 25.14
CA LEU A 270 2.15 3.59 24.29
C LEU A 270 0.92 2.80 24.74
N ILE A 271 -0.25 3.44 24.74
CA ILE A 271 -1.54 2.76 24.88
C ILE A 271 -2.15 2.56 23.49
N ILE A 272 -2.60 1.33 23.23
CA ILE A 272 -3.05 0.90 21.91
C ILE A 272 -4.47 0.33 22.03
N ALA A 273 -5.43 0.88 21.29
CA ALA A 273 -6.72 0.19 21.05
C ALA A 273 -6.73 -0.45 19.67
N LEU A 274 -7.24 -1.68 19.60
CA LEU A 274 -7.29 -2.48 18.39
C LEU A 274 -8.71 -2.54 17.81
N GLU A 275 -8.87 -2.10 16.56
CA GLU A 275 -10.09 -2.33 15.76
C GLU A 275 -9.86 -3.48 14.78
N TYR A 276 -10.68 -4.53 14.89
CA TYR A 276 -10.77 -5.58 13.88
C TYR A 276 -11.90 -5.28 12.90
N ARG A 277 -11.57 -5.15 11.62
CA ARG A 277 -12.51 -4.90 10.53
C ARG A 277 -12.86 -6.21 9.84
N SER A 278 -13.89 -6.89 10.35
CA SER A 278 -14.34 -8.21 9.87
C SER A 278 -14.60 -8.29 8.36
N ALA A 279 -15.16 -7.23 7.76
CA ALA A 279 -15.43 -7.19 6.32
C ALA A 279 -14.18 -7.21 5.43
N GLU A 280 -13.02 -6.85 5.98
CA GLU A 280 -11.74 -6.79 5.24
C GLU A 280 -10.72 -7.82 5.74
N ASP A 281 -10.99 -8.47 6.88
CA ASP A 281 -10.04 -9.28 7.64
C ASP A 281 -8.72 -8.52 7.89
N ARG A 282 -8.87 -7.40 8.61
CA ARG A 282 -7.82 -6.39 8.81
C ARG A 282 -7.86 -5.79 10.21
N TYR A 283 -6.68 -5.48 10.72
CA TYR A 283 -6.47 -4.91 12.05
C TYR A 283 -6.00 -3.46 11.94
N SER A 284 -6.51 -2.57 12.78
CA SER A 284 -6.12 -1.15 12.78
C SER A 284 -5.86 -0.67 14.18
N PHE A 285 -4.76 0.08 14.36
CA PHE A 285 -4.39 0.60 15.67
C PHE A 285 -4.90 2.01 15.88
N TYR A 286 -5.22 2.30 17.13
CA TYR A 286 -5.39 3.62 17.69
C TYR A 286 -4.31 3.75 18.75
N LEU A 287 -3.57 4.86 18.75
CA LEU A 287 -2.44 5.08 19.66
C LEU A 287 -2.75 6.29 20.52
N GLY A 288 -2.44 6.24 21.81
CA GLY A 288 -2.57 7.38 22.72
C GLY A 288 -1.50 7.37 23.81
N GLU A 289 -1.26 8.54 24.39
CA GLU A 289 -0.34 8.73 25.54
C GLU A 289 -0.96 8.16 26.82
N ASP A 290 -2.26 8.32 26.96
CA ASP A 290 -3.07 7.80 28.05
C ASP A 290 -4.46 7.36 27.56
N ASP A 291 -5.28 6.92 28.51
CA ASP A 291 -6.65 6.47 28.29
C ASP A 291 -7.55 7.55 27.66
N ASP A 292 -7.40 8.81 28.09
CA ASP A 292 -8.27 9.91 27.71
C ASP A 292 -7.89 10.41 26.31
N ASP A 293 -6.59 10.57 26.03
CA ASP A 293 -6.07 10.87 24.70
C ASP A 293 -6.45 9.78 23.69
N LEU A 294 -6.30 8.50 24.06
CA LEU A 294 -6.72 7.39 23.21
C LEU A 294 -8.23 7.43 22.94
N GLY A 295 -9.05 7.65 23.97
CA GLY A 295 -10.52 7.76 23.86
C GLY A 295 -10.95 8.88 22.92
N GLN A 296 -10.37 10.07 23.07
CA GLN A 296 -10.63 11.21 22.19
C GLN A 296 -10.25 10.92 20.73
N ARG A 297 -9.09 10.28 20.51
CA ARG A 297 -8.65 9.89 19.17
C ARG A 297 -9.62 8.89 18.55
N VAL A 298 -10.06 7.89 19.31
CA VAL A 298 -11.01 6.87 18.86
C VAL A 298 -12.34 7.49 18.49
N ALA A 299 -12.91 8.27 19.41
CA ALA A 299 -14.15 9.02 19.20
C ALA A 299 -14.12 9.86 17.92
N ARG A 300 -13.06 10.64 17.71
CA ARG A 300 -12.93 11.53 16.54
C ARG A 300 -13.00 10.76 15.22
N ASP A 301 -12.31 9.62 15.10
CA ASP A 301 -12.38 8.82 13.85
C ASP A 301 -13.73 8.13 13.67
N LEU A 302 -14.39 7.71 14.76
CA LEU A 302 -15.73 7.13 14.69
C LEU A 302 -16.78 8.17 14.26
N ILE A 303 -16.73 9.39 14.81
CA ILE A 303 -17.59 10.52 14.40
C ILE A 303 -17.37 10.85 12.93
N ARG A 304 -16.12 11.02 12.51
CA ARG A 304 -15.77 11.32 11.11
C ARG A 304 -16.26 10.23 10.14
N ARG A 305 -16.33 8.98 10.59
CA ARG A 305 -16.81 7.84 9.80
C ARG A 305 -18.34 7.65 9.90
N GLY A 306 -19.05 8.45 10.70
CA GLY A 306 -20.50 8.37 10.91
C GLY A 306 -20.94 7.17 11.75
N PHE A 307 -20.07 6.63 12.61
CA PHE A 307 -20.43 5.50 13.49
C PHE A 307 -21.05 5.93 14.81
N ILE A 308 -20.75 7.15 15.27
CA ILE A 308 -21.30 7.76 16.49
C ILE A 308 -21.44 9.27 16.25
N ASP A 309 -22.33 9.92 16.98
CA ASP A 309 -22.51 11.39 16.88
C ASP A 309 -21.93 12.15 18.09
N ASN A 310 -21.60 11.43 19.17
CA ASN A 310 -21.14 12.00 20.43
C ASN A 310 -19.82 11.34 20.87
N PRO A 311 -18.75 12.10 21.15
CA PRO A 311 -17.49 11.51 21.60
C PRO A 311 -17.61 10.76 22.93
N LYS A 312 -18.60 11.09 23.76
CA LYS A 312 -18.88 10.38 25.02
C LYS A 312 -19.42 8.95 24.82
N SER A 313 -19.81 8.57 23.60
CA SER A 313 -20.17 7.19 23.28
C SER A 313 -18.95 6.25 23.31
N VAL A 314 -17.72 6.80 23.35
CA VAL A 314 -16.49 6.05 23.58
C VAL A 314 -16.10 6.14 25.04
N TYR A 315 -16.00 5.01 25.72
CA TYR A 315 -15.58 4.93 27.12
C TYR A 315 -14.74 3.68 27.38
N ILE A 316 -14.07 3.61 28.52
CA ILE A 316 -13.23 2.48 28.90
C ILE A 316 -13.96 1.64 29.95
N GLN A 317 -14.11 0.35 29.69
CA GLN A 317 -14.76 -0.56 30.62
C GLN A 317 -13.87 -0.77 31.84
N GLY A 318 -14.40 -0.48 33.04
CA GLY A 318 -13.68 -0.65 34.31
C GLY A 318 -13.05 0.63 34.86
N LYS A 319 -13.36 1.79 34.27
CA LYS A 319 -13.26 3.12 34.87
C LYS A 319 -14.67 3.68 35.04
#